data_AF-A0A1M7XVB1-F1
#
_entry.id   AF-A0A1M7XVB1-F1
#
_cell.length_a   1.000
_cell.length_b   1.000
_cell.length_c   1.000
_cell.angle_alpha   90.00
_cell.angle_beta   90.00
_cell.angle_gamma   90.00
#
_symmetry.space_group_name_H-M   'P 1'
#
loop_
_entity.id
_entity.type
_entity.pdbx_description
1 polymer ?
#
loop_
_entity_poly.entity_id
_entity_poly.type
_entity_poly.pdbx_seq_one_letter_code
_entity_poly.pdbx_strand_id
1 'polypeptide(L)'
;ATYDPATQEFVLNSPTVSSIKWWPGGLGKTSNHAIVLAQLYTQGNCHGLHAFIVPIRDMNTHVPLPGIVVGDIGPKFGFDEIDNGYLKMENVRIPRENMLMKYAKVEPDGTYMKPPSAKLTYGTMVFIRSMIVGESARALSKA
;
A
#
# COMPACT_ATOMS: atom_id res chain seq x y z
N ALA A 1 3.22 7.04 7.49
CA ALA A 1 3.41 5.91 8.42
C ALA A 1 4.46 6.35 9.41
N THR A 2 4.02 6.80 10.58
CA THR A 2 4.90 7.31 11.64
C THR A 2 5.09 6.22 12.69
N TYR A 3 6.34 5.87 12.97
CA TYR A 3 6.68 4.84 13.95
C TYR A 3 6.53 5.37 15.38
N ASP A 4 5.89 4.57 16.22
CA ASP A 4 5.69 4.79 17.66
C ASP A 4 6.47 3.72 18.43
N PRO A 5 7.67 4.01 18.97
CA PRO A 5 8.48 3.03 19.69
C PRO A 5 7.83 2.53 20.99
N ALA A 6 6.93 3.32 21.59
CA ALA A 6 6.30 2.95 22.86
C ALA A 6 5.34 1.77 22.70
N THR A 7 4.63 1.71 21.57
CA THR A 7 3.72 0.60 21.24
C THR A 7 4.28 -0.35 20.19
N GLN A 8 5.43 -0.03 19.60
CA GLN A 8 6.01 -0.72 18.44
C GLN A 8 5.03 -0.84 17.28
N GLU A 9 4.38 0.27 16.94
CA GLU A 9 3.39 0.35 15.87
C GLU A 9 3.74 1.41 14.84
N PHE A 10 3.18 1.28 13.65
CA PHE A 10 3.08 2.37 12.69
C PHE A 10 1.69 2.98 12.73
N VAL A 11 1.64 4.30 12.80
CA VAL A 11 0.41 5.09 12.62
C VAL A 11 0.32 5.54 11.16
N LEU A 12 -0.69 5.07 10.43
CA LEU A 12 -0.98 5.42 9.05
C LEU A 12 -2.10 6.44 8.98
N ASN A 13 -1.88 7.48 8.18
CA ASN A 13 -2.84 8.57 8.01
C ASN A 13 -2.84 9.07 6.56
N SER A 14 -4.01 9.54 6.12
CA SER A 14 -4.21 10.28 4.87
C SER A 14 -4.39 11.77 5.22
N PRO A 15 -3.31 12.58 5.28
CA PRO A 15 -3.35 13.94 5.81
C PRO A 15 -4.18 14.92 4.98
N THR A 16 -4.33 14.66 3.68
CA THR A 16 -5.08 15.51 2.75
C THR A 16 -6.01 14.67 1.87
N VAL A 17 -7.01 15.29 1.25
CA VAL A 17 -7.87 14.61 0.27
C VAL A 17 -7.04 14.03 -0.88
N SER A 18 -6.01 14.74 -1.34
CA SER A 18 -5.09 14.28 -2.39
C SER A 18 -4.19 13.11 -1.97
N SER A 19 -4.14 12.76 -0.69
CA SER A 19 -3.38 11.60 -0.18
C SER A 19 -4.20 10.31 -0.12
N ILE A 20 -5.51 10.38 -0.39
CA ILE A 20 -6.39 9.22 -0.50
C ILE A 20 -5.86 8.32 -1.62
N LYS A 21 -5.73 7.02 -1.33
CA LYS A 21 -5.37 6.05 -2.37
C LYS A 21 -6.51 5.95 -3.36
N TRP A 22 -6.20 5.87 -4.65
CA TRP A 22 -7.20 5.92 -5.71
C TRP A 22 -6.74 5.03 -6.88
N TRP A 23 -7.64 4.22 -7.42
CA TRP A 23 -7.43 3.18 -8.45
C TRP A 23 -7.00 1.75 -8.04
N PRO A 24 -6.61 1.38 -6.80
CA PRO A 24 -6.28 -0.02 -6.53
C PRO A 24 -7.44 -0.96 -6.88
N GLY A 25 -7.23 -1.89 -7.81
CA GLY A 25 -8.20 -2.93 -8.14
C GLY A 25 -8.37 -3.91 -6.97
N GLY A 26 -9.57 -4.44 -6.77
CA GLY A 26 -9.87 -5.31 -5.63
C GLY A 26 -10.16 -4.56 -4.32
N LEU A 27 -9.89 -3.25 -4.24
CA LEU A 27 -9.97 -2.50 -2.99
C LEU A 27 -11.40 -2.08 -2.65
N GLY A 28 -12.19 -1.74 -3.67
CA GLY A 28 -13.49 -1.09 -3.49
C GLY A 28 -14.44 -1.93 -2.65
N LYS A 29 -14.47 -3.24 -2.89
CA LYS A 29 -15.39 -4.18 -2.24
C LYS A 29 -14.75 -5.47 -1.76
N THR A 30 -13.66 -5.93 -2.36
CA THR A 30 -13.25 -7.34 -2.21
C THR A 30 -12.16 -7.57 -1.16
N SER A 31 -11.14 -6.72 -1.12
CA SER A 31 -9.91 -6.98 -0.36
C SER A 31 -10.08 -6.72 1.15
N ASN A 32 -9.63 -7.68 1.96
CA ASN A 32 -9.57 -7.55 3.43
C ASN A 32 -8.25 -6.98 3.92
N HIS A 33 -7.20 -7.03 3.10
CA HIS A 33 -5.87 -6.51 3.39
C HIS A 33 -5.33 -5.81 2.15
N ALA A 34 -4.45 -4.83 2.35
CA ALA A 34 -3.76 -4.14 1.27
C ALA A 34 -2.28 -3.93 1.60
N ILE A 35 -1.44 -3.94 0.57
CA ILE A 35 -0.07 -3.40 0.69
C ILE A 35 -0.16 -1.89 0.41
N VAL A 36 -0.05 -1.10 1.46
CA VAL A 36 -0.12 0.36 1.39
C VAL A 36 1.29 0.93 1.29
N LEU A 37 1.51 1.73 0.25
CA LEU A 37 2.73 2.53 0.10
C LEU A 37 2.56 3.86 0.83
N ALA A 38 3.41 4.16 1.81
CA ALA A 38 3.38 5.39 2.58
C ALA A 38 4.80 5.90 2.87
N GLN A 39 4.94 7.20 3.09
CA GLN A 39 6.19 7.75 3.61
C GLN A 39 6.42 7.23 5.04
N LEU A 40 7.60 6.66 5.26
CA LEU A 40 8.07 6.19 6.55
C LEU A 40 8.67 7.36 7.34
N TYR A 41 8.17 7.58 8.54
CA TYR A 41 8.72 8.50 9.52
C TYR A 41 9.13 7.72 10.77
N THR A 42 10.37 7.86 11.24
CA THR A 42 10.83 7.35 12.53
C THR A 42 11.85 8.30 13.14
N GLN A 43 11.84 8.45 14.47
CA GLN A 43 12.70 9.40 15.19
C GLN A 43 12.66 10.83 14.60
N GLY A 44 11.48 11.27 14.14
CA GLY A 44 11.27 12.58 13.51
C GLY A 44 11.76 12.73 12.06
N ASN A 45 12.42 11.72 11.48
CA ASN A 45 13.00 11.77 10.15
C ASN A 45 12.15 11.04 9.11
N CYS A 46 12.05 11.60 7.89
CA CYS A 46 11.39 10.96 6.75
C CYS A 46 12.40 10.11 5.96
N HIS A 47 12.11 8.82 5.79
CA HIS A 47 12.96 7.86 5.08
C HIS A 47 12.40 7.44 3.71
N GLY A 48 11.40 8.17 3.20
CA GLY A 48 10.80 7.92 1.89
C GLY A 48 9.76 6.80 1.89
N LEU A 49 9.37 6.37 0.69
CA LEU A 49 8.27 5.42 0.49
C LEU A 49 8.63 3.99 0.92
N HIS A 50 7.77 3.40 1.74
CA HIS A 50 7.85 2.02 2.19
C HIS A 50 6.49 1.33 2.10
N ALA A 51 6.51 0.00 2.10
CA ALA A 51 5.34 -0.85 1.97
C ALA A 51 4.92 -1.44 3.31
N PHE A 52 3.63 -1.36 3.60
CA PHE A 52 3.02 -1.80 4.85
C PHE A 52 1.82 -2.70 4.55
N ILE A 53 1.72 -3.84 5.21
CA ILE A 53 0.52 -4.69 5.19
C ILE A 53 -0.51 -4.04 6.12
N VAL A 54 -1.65 -3.64 5.59
CA VAL A 54 -2.72 -2.98 6.34
C VAL A 54 -3.99 -3.81 6.24
N PRO A 55 -4.52 -4.33 7.36
CA PRO A 55 -5.87 -4.86 7.41
C PRO A 55 -6.87 -3.76 7.08
N ILE A 56 -7.79 -4.01 6.15
CA ILE A 56 -8.80 -3.07 5.65
C ILE A 56 -10.19 -3.40 6.20
N ARG A 57 -10.53 -4.68 6.28
CA ARG A 57 -11.84 -5.17 6.68
C ARG A 57 -11.70 -6.30 7.70
N ASP A 58 -12.69 -6.42 8.57
CA ASP A 58 -12.83 -7.57 9.45
C ASP A 58 -13.02 -8.86 8.63
N MET A 59 -12.33 -9.92 9.02
CA MET A 59 -12.27 -11.17 8.25
C MET A 59 -13.60 -11.96 8.24
N ASN A 60 -14.48 -11.71 9.21
CA ASN A 60 -15.74 -12.46 9.35
C ASN A 60 -16.93 -11.66 8.81
N THR A 61 -16.99 -10.38 9.14
CA THR A 61 -18.11 -9.49 8.85
C THR A 61 -17.90 -8.65 7.59
N HIS A 62 -16.67 -8.57 7.10
CA HIS A 62 -16.27 -7.76 5.94
C HIS A 62 -16.45 -6.24 6.12
N VAL A 63 -16.78 -5.81 7.33
CA VAL A 63 -16.95 -4.39 7.69
C VAL A 63 -15.57 -3.73 7.73
N PRO A 64 -15.41 -2.51 7.17
CA PRO A 64 -14.18 -1.75 7.29
C PRO A 64 -13.75 -1.56 8.75
N LEU A 65 -12.45 -1.73 9.02
CA LEU A 65 -11.91 -1.59 10.37
C LEU A 65 -11.92 -0.11 10.85
N PRO A 66 -11.83 0.16 12.16
CA PRO A 66 -11.79 1.52 12.68
C PRO A 66 -10.70 2.39 12.03
N GLY A 67 -11.06 3.64 11.69
CA GLY A 67 -10.16 4.57 11.01
C GLY A 67 -10.01 4.32 9.50
N ILE A 68 -10.70 3.35 8.92
CA ILE A 68 -10.65 3.03 7.49
C ILE A 68 -11.93 3.50 6.80
N VAL A 69 -11.76 4.34 5.79
CA VAL A 69 -12.83 4.73 4.87
C VAL A 69 -12.45 4.23 3.47
N VAL A 70 -13.23 3.26 2.98
CA VAL A 70 -12.97 2.53 1.73
C VAL A 70 -14.25 2.42 0.91
N GLY A 71 -14.12 2.50 -0.40
CA GLY A 71 -15.26 2.38 -1.32
C GLY A 71 -14.83 2.26 -2.78
N ASP A 72 -15.81 2.07 -3.66
CA ASP A 72 -15.61 1.98 -5.10
C ASP A 72 -15.53 3.39 -5.72
N ILE A 73 -14.73 3.57 -6.77
CA ILE A 73 -14.55 4.87 -7.43
C ILE A 73 -15.58 5.14 -8.54
N GLY A 74 -16.36 4.14 -8.94
CA GLY A 74 -17.45 4.24 -9.89
C GLY A 74 -17.14 3.72 -11.29
N PRO A 75 -18.02 4.04 -12.27
CA PRO A 75 -17.91 3.59 -13.65
C PRO A 75 -16.60 3.99 -14.32
N LYS A 76 -16.10 3.13 -15.20
CA LYS A 76 -14.86 3.34 -15.95
C LYS A 76 -15.15 3.18 -17.44
N PHE A 77 -14.20 3.56 -18.29
CA PHE A 77 -14.33 3.31 -19.74
C PHE A 77 -14.29 1.80 -20.08
N GLY A 78 -13.64 1.01 -19.24
CA GLY A 78 -13.60 -0.45 -19.30
C GLY A 78 -13.13 -1.00 -17.96
N PHE A 79 -13.03 -2.33 -17.85
CA PHE A 79 -12.77 -3.03 -16.59
C PHE A 79 -13.86 -2.80 -15.54
N ASP A 80 -15.12 -2.70 -15.95
CA ASP A 80 -16.25 -2.49 -15.03
C ASP A 80 -16.41 -3.63 -14.02
N GLU A 81 -15.90 -4.82 -14.35
CA GLU A 81 -15.83 -5.98 -13.46
C GLU A 81 -14.81 -5.83 -12.33
N ILE A 82 -13.91 -4.84 -12.41
CA ILE A 82 -12.89 -4.59 -11.38
C ILE A 82 -13.38 -3.48 -10.44
N ASP A 83 -13.48 -3.81 -9.16
CA ASP A 83 -13.86 -2.91 -8.06
C ASP A 83 -12.70 -2.00 -7.65
N ASN A 84 -12.23 -1.16 -8.59
CA ASN A 84 -11.23 -0.14 -8.30
C ASN A 84 -11.71 0.76 -7.18
N GLY A 85 -10.92 0.85 -6.11
CA GLY A 85 -11.33 1.51 -4.88
C GLY A 85 -10.58 2.79 -4.56
N TYR A 86 -11.09 3.48 -3.55
CA TYR A 86 -10.36 4.47 -2.79
C TYR A 86 -10.12 4.00 -1.36
N LEU A 87 -9.05 4.49 -0.72
CA LEU A 87 -8.74 4.22 0.68
C LEU A 87 -8.21 5.48 1.38
N LYS A 88 -8.94 5.94 2.40
CA LYS A 88 -8.52 6.95 3.36
C LYS A 88 -8.30 6.28 4.71
N MET A 89 -7.20 6.62 5.36
CA MET A 89 -6.84 6.12 6.70
C MET A 89 -6.80 7.29 7.69
N GLU A 90 -7.37 7.09 8.86
CA GLU A 90 -7.43 8.06 9.96
C GLU A 90 -6.76 7.44 11.19
N ASN A 91 -5.48 7.74 11.37
CA ASN A 91 -4.63 7.24 12.47
C ASN A 91 -4.71 5.71 12.69
N VAL A 92 -4.72 4.94 11.60
CA VAL A 92 -4.77 3.47 11.64
C VAL A 92 -3.45 2.93 12.19
N ARG A 93 -3.51 2.15 13.26
CA ARG A 93 -2.35 1.52 13.90
C ARG A 93 -2.15 0.09 13.39
N ILE A 94 -0.91 -0.24 13.03
CA ILE A 94 -0.49 -1.59 12.66
C ILE A 94 0.80 -1.96 13.39
N PRO A 95 1.05 -3.24 13.70
CA PRO A 95 2.30 -3.69 14.28
C PRO A 95 3.51 -3.31 13.42
N ARG A 96 4.68 -3.14 14.05
CA ARG A 96 5.95 -2.88 13.36
C ARG A 96 6.23 -3.94 12.28
N GLU A 97 5.92 -5.19 12.57
CA GLU A 97 6.17 -6.34 11.71
C GLU A 97 5.37 -6.30 10.39
N ASN A 98 4.32 -5.46 10.31
CA ASN A 98 3.56 -5.26 9.09
C ASN A 98 4.32 -4.45 8.02
N MET A 99 5.44 -3.80 8.37
CA MET A 99 6.33 -3.21 7.37
C MET A 99 7.10 -4.31 6.63
N LEU A 100 7.18 -4.24 5.31
CA LEU A 100 7.93 -5.22 4.51
C LEU A 100 9.44 -5.01 4.62
N MET A 101 10.06 -5.65 5.61
CA MET A 101 11.42 -5.36 6.05
C MET A 101 12.56 -6.18 5.39
N LYS A 102 12.36 -6.71 4.17
CA LYS A 102 13.40 -7.52 3.51
C LYS A 102 14.70 -6.76 3.26
N TYR A 103 14.58 -5.50 2.84
CA TYR A 103 15.75 -4.67 2.44
C TYR A 103 15.95 -3.46 3.33
N ALA A 104 14.89 -2.81 3.80
CA ALA A 104 14.96 -1.69 4.74
C ALA A 104 14.23 -2.08 6.02
N LYS A 105 14.73 -1.69 7.20
CA LYS A 105 14.18 -2.12 8.50
C LYS A 105 14.00 -0.96 9.45
N VAL A 106 13.08 -1.11 10.39
CA VAL A 106 12.96 -0.26 11.57
C VAL A 106 13.08 -1.19 12.78
N GLU A 107 14.14 -0.99 13.57
CA GLU A 107 14.35 -1.74 14.80
C GLU A 107 13.36 -1.30 15.89
N PRO A 108 13.17 -2.08 16.97
CA PRO A 108 12.20 -1.74 18.04
C PRO A 108 12.41 -0.37 18.70
N ASP A 109 13.65 0.14 18.71
CA ASP A 109 14.01 1.47 19.22
C ASP A 109 13.75 2.61 18.20
N GLY A 110 13.27 2.27 17.01
CA GLY A 110 13.02 3.18 15.90
C GLY A 110 14.23 3.42 15.00
N THR A 111 15.38 2.75 15.24
CA THR A 111 16.56 2.88 14.39
C THR A 111 16.26 2.36 12.98
N TYR A 112 16.45 3.22 11.97
CA TYR A 112 16.22 2.86 10.57
C TYR A 112 17.47 2.25 9.92
N MET A 113 17.33 1.04 9.38
CA MET A 113 18.34 0.40 8.55
C MET A 113 18.02 0.60 7.07
N LYS A 114 18.89 1.33 6.38
CA LYS A 114 18.79 1.56 4.93
C LYS A 114 19.04 0.29 4.11
N PRO A 115 18.46 0.18 2.91
CA PRO A 115 18.74 -0.95 2.02
C PRO A 115 20.19 -0.96 1.53
N PRO A 116 20.76 -2.15 1.26
CA PRO A 116 22.11 -2.27 0.69
C PRO A 116 22.27 -1.54 -0.65
N SER A 117 21.18 -1.45 -1.42
CA SER A 117 21.14 -0.70 -2.67
C SER A 117 19.75 -0.15 -2.92
N ALA A 118 19.68 1.13 -3.29
CA ALA A 118 18.45 1.79 -3.70
C ALA A 118 17.85 1.19 -5.00
N LYS A 119 18.65 0.44 -5.77
CA LYS A 119 18.21 -0.15 -7.04
C LYS A 119 17.32 -1.39 -6.87
N LEU A 120 17.29 -1.99 -5.67
CA LEU A 120 16.57 -3.25 -5.41
C LEU A 120 15.04 -3.11 -5.59
N THR A 121 14.49 -1.92 -5.43
CA THR A 121 13.05 -1.65 -5.62
C THR A 121 12.64 -1.64 -7.10
N TYR A 122 13.58 -1.51 -8.04
CA TYR A 122 13.28 -1.40 -9.47
C TYR A 122 13.09 -2.76 -10.17
N GLY A 123 13.49 -3.87 -9.55
CA GLY A 123 13.41 -5.20 -10.17
C GLY A 123 12.00 -5.56 -10.63
N THR A 124 11.01 -5.32 -9.77
CA THR A 124 9.58 -5.55 -10.11
C THR A 124 9.11 -4.63 -11.23
N MET A 125 9.55 -3.37 -11.26
CA MET A 125 9.16 -2.44 -12.34
C MET A 125 9.69 -2.89 -13.70
N VAL A 126 10.92 -3.38 -13.78
CA VAL A 126 11.50 -3.89 -15.03
C VAL A 126 10.75 -5.14 -15.48
N PHE A 127 10.50 -6.08 -14.57
CA PHE A 127 9.79 -7.31 -14.87
C PHE A 127 8.36 -7.07 -15.38
N ILE A 128 7.57 -6.26 -14.65
CA ILE A 128 6.19 -5.95 -15.04
C ILE A 128 6.13 -5.19 -16.37
N ARG A 129 7.06 -4.26 -16.63
CA ARG A 129 7.11 -3.56 -17.93
C ARG A 129 7.42 -4.50 -19.10
N SER A 130 8.27 -5.50 -18.88
CA SER A 130 8.52 -6.54 -19.89
C SER A 130 7.24 -7.33 -20.21
N MET A 131 6.45 -7.68 -19.18
CA MET A 131 5.16 -8.35 -19.38
C MET A 131 4.19 -7.50 -20.19
N ILE A 132 4.09 -6.19 -19.89
CA ILE A 132 3.19 -5.27 -20.62
C ILE A 132 3.50 -5.28 -22.13
N VAL A 133 4.79 -5.29 -22.53
CA VAL A 133 5.18 -5.37 -23.94
C VAL A 133 4.68 -6.67 -24.59
N GLY A 134 4.81 -7.79 -23.88
CA GLY A 134 4.30 -9.09 -24.34
C GLY A 134 2.78 -9.10 -24.49
N GLU A 135 2.05 -8.53 -23.54
CA GLU A 135 0.58 -8.43 -23.63
C GLU A 135 0.14 -7.52 -24.78
N SER A 136 0.87 -6.43 -25.06
CA SER A 136 0.59 -5.58 -26.22
C SER A 136 0.69 -6.35 -27.54
N ALA A 137 1.71 -7.21 -27.70
CA ALA A 137 1.86 -8.05 -28.89
C ALA A 137 0.69 -9.04 -29.05
N ARG A 138 0.27 -9.66 -27.95
CA ARG A 138 -0.90 -10.58 -27.94
C ARG A 138 -2.22 -9.88 -28.20
N ALA A 139 -2.38 -8.65 -27.70
CA ALA A 139 -3.58 -7.86 -27.96
C ALA A 139 -3.65 -7.48 -29.45
N LEU A 140 -2.53 -7.04 -30.02
CA LEU A 140 -2.46 -6.69 -31.44
C LEU A 140 -2.69 -7.90 -32.36
N SER A 141 -2.19 -9.09 -32.02
CA SER A 141 -2.38 -10.29 -32.84
C SER A 141 -3.83 -10.79 -32.93
N LYS A 142 -4.73 -10.26 -32.09
CA LYS A 142 -6.17 -10.58 -32.11
C LYS A 142 -6.99 -9.62 -32.99
N ALA A 143 -6.42 -8.47 -33.35
CA ALA A 143 -7.06 -7.48 -34.23
C ALA A 143 -6.92 -7.89 -35.69
#